data_AF-A0A3B9S022-F1
#
_entry.id   AF-A0A3B9S022-F1
#
_cell.length_a   1.000
_cell.length_b   1.000
_cell.length_c   1.000
_cell.angle_alpha   90.00
_cell.angle_beta   90.00
_cell.angle_gamma   90.00
#
_symmetry.space_group_name_H-M   'P 1'
#
loop_
_entity.id
_entity.type
_entity.pdbx_description
1 polymer ?
#
loop_
_entity_poly.entity_id
_entity_poly.type
_entity_poly.pdbx_seq_one_letter_code
_entity_poly.pdbx_strand_id
1 'polypeptide(L)'
;QLIQKKLADMQTEITLGLQSVLQMGRLMDQGKCAPELISLMKRNNCGKSLDIARISRDMHGGNGISDEFHVIRHVMNLETVNTYEGTHDVHALILGRAQTGIQAFC
;
A
#
# COMPACT_ATOMS: atom_id res chain seq x y z
N GLN A 1 -25.49 -2.50 3.97
CA GLN A 1 -24.61 -2.07 5.09
C GLN A 1 -23.18 -2.61 4.93
N LEU A 2 -22.96 -3.93 4.79
CA LEU A 2 -21.60 -4.50 4.66
C LEU A 2 -20.82 -4.02 3.42
N ILE A 3 -21.47 -3.91 2.25
CA ILE A 3 -20.81 -3.40 1.03
C ILE A 3 -20.45 -1.92 1.14
N GLN A 4 -21.33 -1.10 1.71
CA GLN A 4 -21.07 0.33 1.91
C GLN A 4 -19.87 0.56 2.84
N LYS A 5 -19.73 -0.25 3.90
CA LYS A 5 -18.55 -0.21 4.76
C LYS A 5 -17.28 -0.48 3.95
N LYS A 6 -17.25 -1.56 3.15
CA LYS A 6 -16.09 -1.89 2.31
C LYS A 6 -15.72 -0.72 1.37
N LEU A 7 -16.71 -0.10 0.73
CA LEU A 7 -16.48 1.06 -0.14
C LEU A 7 -15.96 2.29 0.63
N ALA A 8 -16.46 2.54 1.83
CA ALA A 8 -16.00 3.62 2.69
C ALA A 8 -14.55 3.41 3.17
N ASP A 9 -14.19 2.17 3.52
CA ASP A 9 -12.83 1.80 3.91
C ASP A 9 -11.86 2.02 2.72
N MET A 10 -12.24 1.58 1.50
CA MET A 10 -11.46 1.82 0.28
C MET A 10 -11.25 3.33 0.02
N GLN A 11 -12.33 4.12 0.08
CA GLN A 11 -12.27 5.55 -0.14
C GLN A 11 -11.32 6.24 0.84
N THR A 12 -11.38 5.85 2.12
CA THR A 12 -10.56 6.43 3.19
C THR A 12 -9.08 6.19 2.91
N GLU A 13 -8.70 4.93 2.70
CA GLU A 13 -7.29 4.55 2.54
C GLU A 13 -6.68 5.11 1.25
N ILE A 14 -7.44 5.14 0.14
CA ILE A 14 -6.98 5.75 -1.11
C ILE A 14 -6.75 7.25 -0.92
N THR A 15 -7.68 7.95 -0.26
CA THR A 15 -7.58 9.39 -0.04
C THR A 15 -6.37 9.74 0.81
N LEU A 16 -6.16 9.01 1.91
CA LEU A 16 -5.00 9.19 2.78
C LEU A 16 -3.70 8.91 2.01
N GLY A 17 -3.62 7.77 1.31
CA GLY A 17 -2.45 7.39 0.54
C GLY A 17 -2.06 8.42 -0.52
N LEU A 18 -3.04 8.97 -1.25
CA LEU A 18 -2.82 10.01 -2.27
C LEU A 18 -2.30 11.32 -1.68
N GLN A 19 -2.87 11.78 -0.56
CA GLN A 19 -2.39 13.01 0.09
C GLN A 19 -0.98 12.83 0.66
N SER A 20 -0.67 11.65 1.22
CA SER A 20 0.66 11.39 1.75
C SER A 20 1.74 11.34 0.66
N VAL A 21 1.48 10.72 -0.50
CA VAL A 21 2.46 10.72 -1.61
C VAL A 21 2.54 12.07 -2.32
N LEU A 22 1.47 12.85 -2.36
CA LEU A 22 1.52 14.22 -2.88
C LEU A 22 2.46 15.08 -2.04
N GLN A 23 2.35 14.99 -0.71
CA GLN A 23 3.25 15.71 0.18
C GLN A 23 4.70 15.20 0.08
N MET A 24 4.89 13.88 -0.03
CA MET A 24 6.21 13.31 -0.29
C MET A 24 6.81 13.85 -1.59
N GLY A 25 6.06 13.89 -2.70
CA GLY A 25 6.51 14.45 -3.96
C GLY A 25 6.95 15.91 -3.85
N ARG A 26 6.16 16.73 -3.16
CA ARG A 26 6.53 18.14 -2.87
C ARG A 26 7.83 18.27 -2.08
N LEU A 27 8.08 17.36 -1.12
CA LEU A 27 9.33 17.34 -0.36
C LEU A 27 10.50 16.86 -1.23
N MET A 28 10.27 15.94 -2.16
CA MET A 28 11.29 15.50 -3.13
C MET A 28 11.71 16.66 -4.03
N ASP A 29 10.76 17.43 -4.56
CA ASP A 29 11.04 18.61 -5.40
C ASP A 29 11.83 19.69 -4.64
N GLN A 30 11.64 19.78 -3.33
CA GLN A 30 12.38 20.71 -2.45
C GLN A 30 13.74 20.16 -1.99
N GLY A 31 14.12 18.93 -2.36
CA GLY A 31 15.32 18.26 -1.86
C GLY A 31 15.28 17.92 -0.36
N LYS A 32 14.08 17.85 0.23
CA LYS A 32 13.83 17.61 1.66
C LYS A 32 13.22 16.25 1.97
N CYS A 33 13.10 15.37 0.97
CA CYS A 33 12.53 14.04 1.18
C CYS A 33 13.56 13.09 1.80
N ALA A 34 13.37 12.77 3.07
CA ALA A 34 14.15 11.75 3.75
C ALA A 34 13.83 10.35 3.17
N PRO A 35 14.83 9.44 3.00
CA PRO A 35 14.60 8.08 2.51
C PRO A 35 13.60 7.26 3.34
N GLU A 36 13.50 7.54 4.63
CA GLU A 36 12.55 6.93 5.56
C GLU A 36 11.11 7.24 5.16
N LEU A 37 10.84 8.44 4.61
CA LEU A 37 9.52 8.83 4.14
C LEU A 37 9.10 7.99 2.93
N ILE A 38 10.03 7.69 2.03
CA ILE A 38 9.80 6.80 0.88
C ILE A 38 9.44 5.39 1.38
N SER A 39 10.19 4.89 2.36
CA SER A 39 9.91 3.58 2.98
C SER A 39 8.53 3.53 3.63
N LEU A 40 8.14 4.59 4.34
CA LEU A 40 6.82 4.72 4.95
C LEU A 40 5.71 4.68 3.90
N MET A 41 5.85 5.46 2.83
CA MET A 41 4.84 5.59 1.77
C MET A 41 4.71 4.31 0.94
N LYS A 42 5.83 3.72 0.53
CA LYS A 42 5.85 2.46 -0.22
C LYS A 42 5.16 1.36 0.59
N ARG A 43 5.57 1.18 1.85
CA ARG A 43 4.99 0.18 2.75
C ARG A 43 3.48 0.34 2.91
N ASN A 44 3.01 1.56 3.19
CA ASN A 44 1.60 1.82 3.41
C ASN A 44 0.78 1.60 2.13
N ASN A 45 1.16 2.25 1.03
CA ASN A 45 0.34 2.28 -0.16
C ASN A 45 0.30 0.93 -0.88
N CYS A 46 1.40 0.18 -0.92
CA CYS A 46 1.40 -1.18 -1.48
C CYS A 46 0.49 -2.11 -0.66
N GLY A 47 0.63 -2.09 0.68
CA GLY A 47 -0.18 -2.94 1.56
C GLY A 47 -1.67 -2.62 1.45
N LYS A 48 -2.05 -1.34 1.59
CA LYS A 48 -3.44 -0.90 1.49
C LYS A 48 -4.04 -1.14 0.11
N SER A 49 -3.27 -0.95 -0.98
CA SER A 49 -3.75 -1.25 -2.33
C SER A 49 -4.06 -2.74 -2.50
N LEU A 50 -3.20 -3.63 -1.99
CA LEU A 50 -3.42 -5.08 -2.04
C LEU A 50 -4.66 -5.49 -1.22
N ASP A 51 -4.82 -4.96 -0.02
CA ASP A 51 -5.99 -5.22 0.82
C ASP A 51 -7.28 -4.77 0.14
N ILE A 52 -7.30 -3.57 -0.46
CA ILE A 52 -8.42 -3.06 -1.23
C ILE A 52 -8.74 -3.96 -2.42
N ALA A 53 -7.71 -4.40 -3.17
CA ALA A 53 -7.91 -5.28 -4.31
C ALA A 53 -8.52 -6.63 -3.89
N ARG A 54 -8.06 -7.21 -2.78
CA ARG A 54 -8.62 -8.46 -2.22
C ARG A 54 -10.08 -8.27 -1.78
N ILE A 55 -10.40 -7.19 -1.07
CA ILE A 55 -11.77 -6.89 -0.65
C ILE A 55 -12.67 -6.68 -1.88
N SER A 56 -12.19 -5.98 -2.90
CA SER A 56 -12.90 -5.76 -4.15
C SER A 56 -13.17 -7.08 -4.88
N ARG A 57 -12.20 -7.99 -4.92
CA ARG A 57 -12.36 -9.32 -5.51
C ARG A 57 -13.44 -10.10 -4.78
N ASP A 58 -13.42 -10.09 -3.45
CA ASP A 58 -14.41 -10.80 -2.64
C ASP A 58 -15.83 -10.23 -2.81
N MET A 59 -15.96 -8.94 -3.11
CA MET A 59 -17.25 -8.33 -3.42
C MET A 59 -17.87 -8.84 -4.73
N HIS A 60 -17.05 -9.35 -5.67
CA HIS A 60 -17.51 -9.91 -6.93
C HIS A 60 -17.86 -11.40 -6.83
N GLY A 61 -17.65 -12.05 -5.69
CA GLY A 61 -17.94 -13.48 -5.50
C GLY A 61 -17.23 -14.36 -6.55
N GLY A 62 -17.97 -15.27 -7.19
CA GLY A 62 -17.44 -16.11 -8.26
C GLY A 62 -16.93 -15.34 -9.48
N ASN A 63 -17.56 -14.21 -9.81
CA ASN A 63 -17.14 -13.34 -10.90
C ASN A 63 -15.80 -12.65 -10.63
N GLY A 64 -15.40 -12.56 -9.36
CA GLY A 64 -14.10 -12.02 -8.97
C GLY A 64 -12.91 -12.91 -9.35
N ILE A 65 -13.14 -14.09 -9.92
CA ILE A 65 -12.10 -14.99 -10.46
C ILE A 65 -12.07 -14.94 -11.99
N SER A 66 -13.15 -14.48 -12.62
CA SER A 66 -13.24 -14.35 -14.06
C SER A 66 -12.32 -13.24 -14.56
N ASP A 67 -11.63 -13.48 -15.68
CA ASP A 67 -10.80 -12.47 -16.34
C ASP A 67 -11.65 -11.33 -16.96
N GLU A 68 -12.96 -11.53 -17.08
CA GLU A 68 -13.93 -10.48 -17.43
C GLU A 68 -13.90 -9.31 -16.44
N PHE A 69 -13.53 -9.57 -15.19
CA PHE A 69 -13.36 -8.56 -14.16
C PHE A 69 -11.89 -8.39 -13.81
N HIS A 70 -11.33 -7.23 -14.18
CA HIS A 70 -9.91 -6.91 -13.99
C HIS A 70 -9.39 -6.97 -12.55
N VAL A 71 -10.27 -7.12 -11.56
CA VAL A 71 -9.92 -7.09 -10.14
C VAL A 71 -8.93 -8.20 -9.78
N ILE A 72 -9.10 -9.42 -10.29
CA ILE A 72 -8.17 -10.53 -9.99
C ILE A 72 -6.77 -10.28 -10.56
N ARG A 73 -6.69 -9.72 -11.77
CA ARG A 73 -5.42 -9.30 -12.39
C ARG A 73 -4.71 -8.26 -11.52
N HIS A 74 -5.45 -7.29 -10.98
CA HIS A 74 -4.88 -6.29 -10.08
C HIS A 74 -4.41 -6.88 -8.74
N VAL A 75 -5.15 -7.85 -8.16
CA VAL A 75 -4.69 -8.56 -6.96
C VAL A 75 -3.34 -9.23 -7.22
N MET A 76 -3.24 -10.02 -8.29
CA MET A 76 -2.00 -10.75 -8.62
C MET A 76 -0.81 -9.81 -8.86
N ASN A 77 -1.02 -8.71 -9.57
CA ASN A 77 0.02 -7.70 -9.77
C ASN A 77 0.49 -7.06 -8.46
N LEU A 78 -0.46 -6.78 -7.54
CA LEU A 78 -0.15 -6.13 -6.28
C LEU A 78 0.56 -7.04 -5.28
N GLU A 79 0.39 -8.37 -5.34
CA GLU A 79 1.20 -9.33 -4.57
C GLU A 79 2.69 -9.19 -4.92
N THR A 80 3.00 -9.08 -6.22
CA THR A 80 4.38 -8.85 -6.68
C THR A 80 4.88 -7.48 -6.24
N VAL A 81 4.09 -6.42 -6.39
CA VAL A 81 4.51 -5.06 -5.98
C VAL A 81 4.72 -4.95 -4.47
N ASN A 82 3.95 -5.69 -3.66
CA ASN A 82 4.12 -5.69 -2.21
C ASN A 82 5.41 -6.41 -1.74
N THR A 83 5.95 -7.30 -2.58
CA THR A 83 7.16 -8.09 -2.28
C THR A 83 8.42 -7.55 -2.95
N TYR A 84 8.30 -6.98 -4.14
CA TYR A 84 9.39 -6.36 -4.89
C TYR A 84 9.81 -4.99 -4.29
N GLU A 85 11.06 -4.56 -4.52
CA GLU A 85 11.64 -3.29 -4.04
C GLU A 85 11.52 -3.04 -2.52
N GLY A 86 11.88 -4.04 -1.73
CA GLY A 86 11.82 -3.96 -0.26
C GLY A 86 10.49 -4.48 0.27
N THR A 87 10.52 -5.61 0.97
CA THR A 87 9.29 -6.20 1.52
C THR A 87 8.66 -5.27 2.56
N HIS A 88 7.38 -5.49 2.83
CA HIS A 88 6.64 -4.77 3.86
C HIS A 88 7.37 -4.78 5.22
N ASP A 89 8.05 -5.89 5.55
CA ASP A 89 8.82 -6.06 6.77
C ASP A 89 10.16 -5.32 6.74
N VAL A 90 10.88 -5.36 5.60
CA VAL A 90 12.14 -4.61 5.45
C VAL A 90 11.91 -3.11 5.66
N HIS A 91 10.85 -2.53 5.10
CA HIS A 91 10.51 -1.14 5.36
C HIS A 91 10.11 -0.88 6.81
N ALA A 92 9.46 -1.84 7.49
CA ALA A 92 9.17 -1.72 8.92
C ALA A 92 10.47 -1.67 9.75
N LEU A 93 11.47 -2.48 9.41
CA LEU A 93 12.78 -2.47 10.08
C LEU A 93 13.57 -1.18 9.81
N ILE A 94 13.50 -0.62 8.60
CA ILE A 94 14.09 0.68 8.28
C ILE A 94 13.49 1.78 9.18
N LEU A 95 12.16 1.80 9.30
CA LEU A 95 11.46 2.77 10.15
C LEU A 95 11.76 2.55 11.64
N GLY A 96 11.80 1.30 12.09
CA GLY A 96 12.16 0.94 13.46
C GLY A 96 13.57 1.41 13.82
N ARG A 97 14.54 1.20 12.92
CA ARG A 97 15.90 1.75 13.08
C ARG A 97 15.91 3.27 13.11
N ALA A 98 15.13 3.95 12.27
CA ALA A 98 15.05 5.41 12.27
C ALA A 98 14.45 5.99 13.57
N GLN A 99 13.52 5.26 14.19
CA GLN A 99 12.91 5.67 15.46
C GLN A 99 13.81 5.38 16.69
N THR A 100 14.52 4.25 16.68
CA THR A 100 15.22 3.74 17.87
C THR A 100 16.74 3.90 17.81
N GLY A 101 17.31 4.10 16.62
CA GLY A 101 18.75 4.01 16.38
C GLY A 101 19.31 2.59 16.41
N ILE A 102 18.48 1.56 16.65
CA ILE A 102 18.92 0.16 16.80
C ILE A 102 18.55 -0.62 15.53
N GLN A 103 19.51 -1.32 14.93
CA GLN A 103 19.22 -2.18 13.78
C GLN A 103 18.65 -3.52 14.22
N ALA A 104 17.68 -4.04 13.47
CA ALA A 104 17.04 -5.35 13.69
C ALA A 104 16.88 -6.15 12.38
N PHE A 105 17.78 -5.93 11.40
CA PHE A 105 17.88 -6.79 10.23
C PHE A 105 18.57 -8.09 10.66
N CYS A 106 17.96 -9.24 10.35
CA CYS A 106 18.55 -10.57 10.55
C CYS A 106 19.47 -10.95 9.41
#